data_AF-A0A3B8L9T5-F1
#
_entry.id   AF-A0A3B8L9T5-F1
#
_cell.length_a   1.000
_cell.length_b   1.000
_cell.length_c   1.000
_cell.angle_alpha   90.00
_cell.angle_beta   90.00
_cell.angle_gamma   90.00
#
_symmetry.space_group_name_H-M   'P 1'
#
loop_
_entity.id
_entity.type
_entity.pdbx_description
1 polymer ?
#
loop_
_entity_poly.entity_id
_entity_poly.type
_entity_poly.pdbx_seq_one_letter_code
_entity_poly.pdbx_strand_id
1 'polypeptide(L)'
;MQIDRIDLFHVAMPLIYPWKTAYGEDAAIHAVLCRMSSGSLVGWGESAPFAAPCYSPECASGAFAVARDWLAPAVIGQDIRSGHELQDKMALYKGNPFAKAALDVAWWGLESRRTGTPLHRLLGASRDQVVVGADFGVMDNIDDL
;
A
#
# COMPACT_ATOMS: atom_id res chain seq x y z
N MET A 1 -9.66 13.87 -10.99
CA MET A 1 -10.68 12.83 -11.22
C MET A 1 -11.48 12.65 -9.95
N GLN A 2 -12.80 12.49 -10.06
CA GLN A 2 -13.69 12.31 -8.91
C GLN A 2 -13.58 10.88 -8.36
N ILE A 3 -13.44 10.75 -7.04
CA ILE A 3 -13.38 9.43 -6.38
C ILE A 3 -14.78 8.99 -5.94
N ASP A 4 -15.35 8.02 -6.64
CA ASP A 4 -16.75 7.62 -6.44
C ASP A 4 -16.91 6.56 -5.35
N ARG A 5 -15.90 5.69 -5.21
CA ARG A 5 -15.94 4.55 -4.29
C ARG A 5 -14.54 4.16 -3.84
N ILE A 6 -14.44 3.80 -2.57
CA ILE A 6 -13.26 3.19 -1.97
C ILE A 6 -13.72 1.92 -1.24
N ASP A 7 -13.19 0.77 -1.64
CA ASP A 7 -13.32 -0.48 -0.89
C ASP A 7 -11.98 -0.78 -0.22
N LEU A 8 -11.98 -1.03 1.10
CA LEU A 8 -10.79 -1.38 1.87
C LEU A 8 -10.88 -2.81 2.36
N PHE A 9 -9.76 -3.53 2.31
CA PHE A 9 -9.67 -4.91 2.75
C PHE A 9 -8.44 -5.08 3.65
N HIS A 10 -8.63 -5.66 4.82
CA HIS A 10 -7.52 -6.22 5.60
C HIS A 10 -7.40 -7.70 5.22
N VAL A 11 -6.28 -8.07 4.62
CA VAL A 11 -6.00 -9.44 4.19
C VAL A 11 -4.81 -10.01 4.95
N ALA A 12 -4.81 -11.33 5.11
CA ALA A 12 -3.69 -12.10 5.64
C ALA A 12 -3.40 -13.23 4.64
N MET A 13 -2.20 -13.24 4.07
CA MET A 13 -1.77 -14.24 3.10
C MET A 13 -0.65 -15.10 3.71
N PRO A 14 -0.87 -16.41 3.91
CA PRO A 14 0.16 -17.31 4.43
C PRO A 14 1.41 -17.31 3.55
N LEU A 15 2.59 -17.29 4.18
CA LEU A 15 3.87 -17.47 3.49
C LEU A 15 4.12 -18.97 3.25
N ILE A 16 4.97 -19.27 2.25
CA ILE A 16 5.38 -20.66 1.94
C ILE A 16 6.12 -21.27 3.14
N TYR A 17 6.93 -20.46 3.81
CA TYR A 17 7.56 -20.74 5.09
C TYR A 17 7.62 -19.43 5.91
N PRO A 18 7.63 -19.50 7.25
CA PRO A 18 7.68 -18.31 8.07
C PRO A 18 8.93 -17.45 7.81
N TRP A 19 8.74 -16.13 7.80
CA TRP A 19 9.80 -15.16 7.61
C TRP A 19 10.39 -14.73 8.95
N LYS A 20 11.63 -15.12 9.22
CA LYS A 20 12.32 -14.84 10.49
C LYS A 20 13.30 -13.68 10.35
N THR A 21 13.21 -12.71 11.25
CA THR A 21 14.10 -11.55 11.35
C THR A 21 14.54 -11.34 12.80
N ALA A 22 15.29 -10.27 13.07
CA ALA A 22 15.73 -9.94 14.42
C ALA A 22 14.56 -9.60 15.39
N TYR A 23 13.40 -9.16 14.90
CA TYR A 23 12.25 -8.84 15.77
C TYR A 23 11.36 -10.05 16.07
N GLY A 24 11.56 -11.17 15.38
CA GLY A 24 10.70 -12.34 15.47
C GLY A 24 10.39 -12.95 14.12
N GLU A 25 9.26 -13.63 14.04
CA GLU A 25 8.87 -14.47 12.91
C GLU A 25 7.42 -14.20 12.51
N ASP A 26 7.18 -14.05 11.21
CA ASP A 26 5.85 -13.88 10.63
C ASP A 26 5.50 -15.09 9.74
N ALA A 27 4.37 -15.74 10.01
CA ALA A 27 3.86 -16.84 9.19
C ALA A 27 2.99 -16.37 8.01
N ALA A 28 2.57 -15.10 8.00
CA ALA A 28 1.69 -14.54 6.99
C ALA A 28 1.98 -13.04 6.76
N ILE A 29 1.77 -12.59 5.53
CA ILE A 29 1.79 -11.16 5.20
C ILE A 29 0.40 -10.59 5.46
N HIS A 30 0.34 -9.63 6.38
CA HIS A 30 -0.85 -8.83 6.60
C HIS A 30 -0.76 -7.52 5.81
N ALA A 31 -1.77 -7.28 4.97
CA ALA A 31 -1.82 -6.12 4.09
C ALA A 31 -3.18 -5.42 4.14
N VAL A 32 -3.17 -4.14 3.79
CA VAL A 32 -4.35 -3.33 3.53
C VAL A 32 -4.43 -3.10 2.03
N LEU A 33 -5.45 -3.67 1.39
CA LEU A 33 -5.77 -3.45 -0.01
C LEU A 33 -6.80 -2.34 -0.13
N CYS A 34 -6.60 -1.44 -1.09
CA CYS A 34 -7.51 -0.36 -1.43
C CYS A 34 -7.92 -0.48 -2.90
N ARG A 35 -9.22 -0.60 -3.14
CA ARG A 35 -9.82 -0.51 -4.47
C ARG A 35 -10.52 0.83 -4.59
N MET A 36 -10.00 1.69 -5.47
CA MET A 36 -10.51 3.03 -5.70
C MET A 36 -11.16 3.12 -7.08
N SER A 37 -12.35 3.71 -7.18
CA SER A 37 -13.10 3.83 -8.44
C SER A 37 -13.33 5.29 -8.83
N SER A 38 -13.24 5.56 -10.13
CA SER A 38 -13.58 6.85 -10.76
C SER A 38 -14.22 6.60 -12.13
N GLY A 39 -15.53 6.83 -12.25
CA GLY A 39 -16.34 6.41 -13.39
C GLY A 39 -16.23 4.91 -13.64
N SER A 40 -15.81 4.53 -14.84
CA SER A 40 -15.56 3.13 -15.23
C SER A 40 -14.17 2.62 -14.84
N LEU A 41 -13.29 3.49 -14.32
CA LEU A 41 -11.92 3.14 -13.98
C LEU A 41 -11.81 2.63 -12.54
N VAL A 42 -10.92 1.66 -12.34
CA VAL A 42 -10.60 1.09 -11.02
C VAL A 42 -9.09 1.01 -10.85
N GLY A 43 -8.56 1.60 -9.78
CA GLY A 43 -7.17 1.46 -9.35
C GLY A 43 -7.09 0.63 -8.07
N TRP A 44 -6.01 -0.13 -7.95
CA TRP A 44 -5.70 -0.92 -6.76
C TRP A 44 -4.41 -0.43 -6.12
N GLY A 45 -4.43 -0.34 -4.80
CA GLY A 45 -3.27 -0.08 -3.97
C GLY A 45 -3.14 -1.12 -2.88
N GLU A 46 -1.90 -1.35 -2.46
CA GLU A 46 -1.55 -2.25 -1.37
C GLU A 46 -0.59 -1.53 -0.43
N SER A 47 -0.72 -1.86 0.85
CA SER A 47 0.19 -1.45 1.90
C SER A 47 0.40 -2.63 2.84
N ALA A 48 1.65 -2.91 3.23
CA ALA A 48 2.03 -4.11 3.99
C ALA A 48 2.74 -3.77 5.31
N PRO A 49 2.02 -3.25 6.32
CA PRO A 49 2.58 -2.88 7.63
C PRO A 49 2.81 -4.06 8.61
N PHE A 50 2.67 -5.31 8.16
CA PHE A 50 2.72 -6.53 9.01
C PHE A 50 1.60 -6.64 10.05
N ALA A 51 1.52 -7.77 10.75
CA ALA A 51 0.47 -8.04 11.73
C ALA A 51 0.63 -7.19 13.00
N ALA A 52 1.86 -7.11 13.50
CA ALA A 52 2.24 -6.43 14.72
C ALA A 52 3.22 -5.28 14.43
N PRO A 53 3.25 -4.22 15.26
CA PRO A 53 4.12 -3.07 15.06
C PRO A 53 5.57 -3.37 15.53
N CYS A 54 6.17 -4.41 14.94
CA CYS A 54 7.51 -4.89 15.26
C CYS A 54 8.57 -4.36 14.28
N TYR A 55 8.16 -4.02 13.05
CA TYR A 55 9.01 -3.36 12.06
C TYR A 55 8.96 -1.82 12.18
N SER A 56 7.76 -1.27 12.38
CA SER A 56 7.51 0.15 12.59
C SER A 56 6.39 0.34 13.62
N PRO A 57 6.10 1.58 14.07
CA PRO A 57 4.98 1.84 14.97
C PRO A 57 3.59 1.54 14.37
N GLU A 58 3.49 1.27 13.07
CA GLU A 58 2.23 0.91 12.41
C GLU A 58 2.07 -0.61 12.28
N CYS A 59 0.82 -1.07 12.22
CA CYS A 59 0.46 -2.45 11.93
C CYS A 59 -0.80 -2.50 11.05
N ALA A 60 -1.11 -3.65 10.44
CA ALA A 60 -2.18 -3.76 9.44
C ALA A 60 -3.56 -3.42 9.97
N SER A 61 -3.89 -3.85 11.19
CA SER A 61 -5.17 -3.52 11.82
C SER A 61 -5.29 -2.02 12.10
N GLY A 62 -4.22 -1.38 12.58
CA GLY A 62 -4.15 0.05 12.80
C GLY A 62 -4.25 0.86 11.51
N ALA A 63 -3.46 0.50 10.50
CA ALA A 63 -3.48 1.15 9.19
C ALA A 63 -4.85 1.01 8.51
N PHE A 64 -5.48 -0.17 8.61
CA PHE A 64 -6.83 -0.39 8.10
C PHE A 64 -7.86 0.50 8.79
N ALA A 65 -7.83 0.57 10.13
CA ALA A 65 -8.75 1.42 10.88
C ALA A 65 -8.57 2.89 10.52
N VAL A 66 -7.33 3.37 10.41
CA VAL A 66 -7.04 4.76 10.02
C VAL A 66 -7.51 5.05 8.59
N ALA A 67 -7.24 4.14 7.66
CA ALA A 67 -7.70 4.28 6.28
C ALA A 67 -9.23 4.33 6.20
N ARG A 68 -9.93 3.46 6.94
CA ARG A 68 -11.40 3.37 6.95
C ARG A 68 -12.08 4.57 7.61
N ASP A 69 -11.62 4.95 8.79
CA ASP A 69 -12.34 5.90 9.65
C ASP A 69 -12.00 7.36 9.33
N TRP A 70 -10.83 7.62 8.72
CA TRP A 70 -10.31 8.97 8.57
C TRP A 70 -9.87 9.30 7.15
N LEU A 71 -9.02 8.48 6.53
CA LEU A 71 -8.43 8.83 5.23
C LEU A 71 -9.42 8.68 4.07
N ALA A 72 -10.13 7.54 3.97
CA ALA A 72 -11.10 7.32 2.91
C ALA A 72 -12.26 8.33 2.95
N PRO A 73 -12.84 8.68 4.12
CA PRO A 73 -13.83 9.76 4.22
C PRO A 73 -13.32 11.12 3.76
N ALA A 74 -12.04 11.44 3.93
CA ALA A 74 -11.46 12.70 3.47
C ALA A 74 -11.26 12.77 1.94
N VAL A 75 -11.23 11.62 1.27
CA VAL A 75 -10.90 11.48 -0.16
C VAL A 75 -12.13 11.19 -1.02
N ILE A 76 -13.09 10.40 -0.51
CA ILE A 76 -14.28 10.01 -1.28
C ILE A 76 -15.14 11.24 -1.63
N GLY A 77 -15.66 11.26 -2.86
CA GLY A 77 -16.45 12.35 -3.43
C GLY A 77 -15.63 13.56 -3.91
N GLN A 78 -14.33 13.63 -3.59
CA GLN A 78 -13.46 14.73 -4.03
C GLN A 78 -13.00 14.56 -5.48
N ASP A 79 -12.86 15.66 -6.22
CA ASP A 79 -12.10 15.70 -7.48
C ASP A 79 -10.61 15.95 -7.17
N ILE A 80 -9.77 14.96 -7.43
CA ILE A 80 -8.33 14.99 -7.13
C ILE A 80 -7.51 14.97 -8.42
N ARG A 81 -6.69 15.99 -8.65
CA ARG A 81 -6.02 16.24 -9.93
C ARG A 81 -4.56 15.82 -9.96
N SER A 82 -3.96 15.58 -8.80
CA SER A 82 -2.56 15.14 -8.69
C SER A 82 -2.33 14.33 -7.42
N GLY A 83 -1.24 13.57 -7.38
CA GLY A 83 -0.80 12.90 -6.15
C GLY A 83 -0.50 13.89 -5.03
N HIS A 84 -0.03 15.10 -5.34
CA HIS A 84 0.18 16.15 -4.34
C HIS A 84 -1.14 16.57 -3.69
N GLU A 85 -2.17 16.80 -4.51
CA GLU A 85 -3.51 17.16 -4.01
C GLU A 85 -4.11 16.05 -3.14
N LEU A 86 -3.89 14.78 -3.50
CA LEU A 86 -4.28 13.65 -2.66
C LEU A 86 -3.60 13.73 -1.28
N GLN A 87 -2.29 13.98 -1.24
CA GLN A 87 -1.55 14.11 0.01
C GLN A 87 -2.05 15.31 0.83
N ASP A 88 -2.38 16.44 0.19
CA ASP A 88 -2.94 17.62 0.85
C ASP A 88 -4.27 17.30 1.55
N LYS A 89 -5.16 16.53 0.91
CA LYS A 89 -6.43 16.08 1.51
C LYS A 89 -6.21 15.22 2.78
N MET A 90 -5.09 14.52 2.87
CA MET A 90 -4.73 13.67 4.00
C MET A 90 -3.77 14.33 5.01
N ALA A 91 -3.32 15.57 4.77
CA ALA A 91 -2.26 16.23 5.53
C ALA A 91 -2.64 16.59 6.98
N LEU A 92 -3.94 16.67 7.27
CA LEU A 92 -4.46 16.86 8.63
C LEU A 92 -4.04 15.70 9.55
N TYR A 93 -4.07 14.47 9.03
CA TYR A 93 -3.79 13.25 9.79
C TYR A 93 -2.28 13.02 9.88
N LYS A 94 -1.71 13.05 11.09
CA LYS A 94 -0.26 12.97 11.30
C LYS A 94 0.25 11.54 11.23
N GLY A 95 1.45 11.35 10.68
CA GLY A 95 2.03 10.03 10.47
C GLY A 95 1.19 9.17 9.53
N ASN A 96 1.03 7.90 9.90
CA ASN A 96 0.28 6.87 9.18
C ASN A 96 0.70 6.64 7.72
N PRO A 97 2.02 6.59 7.38
CA PRO A 97 2.45 6.40 6.00
C PRO A 97 1.92 5.10 5.39
N PHE A 98 1.81 3.99 6.12
CA PHE A 98 1.24 2.77 5.55
C PHE A 98 -0.26 2.94 5.22
N ALA A 99 -1.04 3.57 6.10
CA ALA A 99 -2.46 3.81 5.79
C ALA A 99 -2.64 4.74 4.58
N LYS A 100 -1.83 5.80 4.47
CA LYS A 100 -1.83 6.73 3.34
C LYS A 100 -1.37 6.08 2.05
N ALA A 101 -0.35 5.23 2.11
CA ALA A 101 0.20 4.52 0.95
C ALA A 101 -0.85 3.65 0.27
N ALA A 102 -1.74 2.99 1.02
CA ALA A 102 -2.82 2.19 0.44
C ALA A 102 -3.70 3.02 -0.52
N LEU A 103 -4.04 4.26 -0.14
CA LEU A 103 -4.82 5.17 -0.97
C LEU A 103 -3.98 5.81 -2.08
N ASP A 104 -2.73 6.18 -1.80
CA ASP A 104 -1.81 6.80 -2.77
C ASP A 104 -1.52 5.87 -3.95
N VAL A 105 -1.16 4.62 -3.68
CA VAL A 105 -0.92 3.61 -4.73
C VAL A 105 -2.19 3.34 -5.53
N ALA A 106 -3.37 3.29 -4.88
CA ALA A 106 -4.63 3.10 -5.58
C ALA A 106 -4.96 4.27 -6.53
N TRP A 107 -4.70 5.50 -6.10
CA TRP A 107 -4.89 6.70 -6.93
C TRP A 107 -3.92 6.71 -8.11
N TRP A 108 -2.65 6.38 -7.91
CA TRP A 108 -1.68 6.24 -9.01
C TRP A 108 -2.07 5.12 -9.99
N GLY A 109 -2.66 4.03 -9.48
CA GLY A 109 -3.26 2.98 -10.29
C GLY A 109 -4.42 3.48 -11.15
N LEU A 110 -5.27 4.37 -10.62
CA LEU A 110 -6.31 5.06 -11.41
C LEU A 110 -5.69 5.99 -12.45
N GLU A 111 -4.68 6.79 -12.07
CA GLU A 111 -4.07 7.78 -12.96
C GLU A 111 -3.38 7.11 -14.15
N SER A 112 -2.71 5.99 -13.91
CA SER A 112 -2.14 5.14 -14.96
C SER A 112 -3.20 4.66 -15.95
N ARG A 113 -4.36 4.23 -15.46
CA ARG A 113 -5.48 3.78 -16.32
C ARG A 113 -6.15 4.94 -17.05
N ARG A 114 -6.34 6.07 -16.37
CA ARG A 114 -6.97 7.28 -16.92
C ARG A 114 -6.17 7.85 -18.09
N THR A 115 -4.84 7.85 -17.97
CA THR A 115 -3.93 8.38 -18.99
C THR A 115 -3.49 7.34 -20.01
N GLY A 116 -3.75 6.06 -19.78
CA GLY A 116 -3.19 4.96 -20.58
C GLY A 116 -1.66 4.85 -20.46
N THR A 117 -1.05 5.54 -19.50
CA THR A 117 0.41 5.57 -19.32
C THR A 117 0.81 4.57 -18.22
N PRO A 118 1.75 3.64 -18.49
CA PRO A 118 2.26 2.74 -17.46
C PRO A 118 2.82 3.52 -16.25
N LEU A 119 2.54 3.04 -15.03
CA LEU A 119 2.91 3.74 -13.80
C LEU A 119 4.40 4.10 -13.73
N HIS A 120 5.30 3.21 -14.16
CA HIS A 120 6.74 3.51 -14.15
C HIS A 120 7.08 4.75 -15.00
N ARG A 121 6.40 4.99 -16.12
CA ARG A 121 6.59 6.20 -16.94
C ARG A 121 6.03 7.43 -16.26
N LEU A 122 4.87 7.32 -15.59
CA LEU A 122 4.32 8.42 -14.78
C LEU A 122 5.26 8.82 -13.64
N LEU A 123 5.98 7.85 -13.06
CA LEU A 123 6.99 8.06 -12.03
C LEU A 123 8.37 8.48 -12.59
N GLY A 124 8.49 8.67 -13.91
CA GLY A 124 9.71 9.16 -14.55
C GLY A 124 10.81 8.12 -14.77
N ALA A 125 10.48 6.82 -14.80
CA ALA A 125 11.45 5.78 -15.04
C ALA A 125 12.09 5.90 -16.44
N SER A 126 13.43 5.77 -16.47
CA SER A 126 14.24 5.75 -17.69
C SER A 126 14.59 4.33 -18.17
N ARG A 127 14.16 3.31 -17.44
CA ARG A 127 14.46 1.89 -17.70
C ARG A 127 13.19 1.04 -17.61
N ASP A 128 13.17 -0.04 -18.38
CA ASP A 128 12.04 -0.98 -18.41
C ASP A 128 12.33 -2.29 -17.64
N GLN A 129 13.50 -2.38 -17.00
CA GLN A 129 13.92 -3.54 -16.20
C GLN A 129 14.63 -3.10 -14.92
N VAL A 130 14.56 -3.95 -13.89
CA VAL A 130 15.25 -3.78 -12.61
C VAL A 130 16.05 -5.04 -12.28
N VAL A 131 17.25 -4.86 -11.72
CA VAL A 131 18.03 -5.97 -11.17
C VAL A 131 17.39 -6.40 -9.86
N VAL A 132 17.21 -7.70 -9.65
CA VAL A 132 16.53 -8.27 -8.48
C VAL A 132 17.53 -9.05 -7.64
N GLY A 133 17.49 -8.83 -6.33
CA GLY A 133 18.21 -9.62 -5.33
C GLY A 133 17.25 -10.46 -4.48
N ALA A 134 17.81 -11.34 -3.66
CA ALA A 134 17.07 -12.12 -2.67
C ALA A 134 17.44 -11.67 -1.26
N ASP A 135 16.46 -11.74 -0.35
CA ASP A 135 16.67 -11.59 1.08
C ASP A 135 16.44 -12.95 1.74
N PHE A 136 17.26 -13.28 2.73
CA PHE A 136 17.20 -14.54 3.45
C PHE A 136 16.94 -14.27 4.92
N GLY A 137 15.88 -14.87 5.45
CA GLY A 137 15.56 -14.78 6.86
C GLY A 137 16.62 -15.47 7.72
N VAL A 138 16.54 -15.26 9.03
CA VAL A 138 17.41 -15.94 9.99
C VAL A 138 17.11 -17.43 9.96
N MET A 139 18.12 -18.24 9.62
CA MET A 139 18.06 -19.69 9.65
C MET A 139 18.51 -20.24 11.00
N ASP A 140 18.04 -21.44 11.35
CA ASP A 140 18.44 -22.11 12.59
C ASP A 140 19.85 -22.73 12.49
N ASN A 141 20.30 -23.11 11.29
CA ASN A 141 21.64 -23.64 11.03
C ASN A 141 22.32 -22.96 9.83
N ILE A 142 23.65 -23.00 9.78
CA ILE A 142 24.44 -22.46 8.66
C ILE A 142 24.21 -23.25 7.37
N ASP A 143 23.98 -24.56 7.48
CA ASP A 143 23.77 -25.43 6.33
C ASP A 143 22.44 -25.16 5.60
N ASP A 144 21.53 -24.40 6.22
CA ASP A 144 20.24 -24.00 5.65
C ASP A 144 20.32 -22.66 4.88
N LEU A 145 21.49 -22.00 4.86
CA LEU A 145 21.73 -20.71 4.18
C LEU A 145 22.00 -20.86 2.68
#